data_AF-A0A8C0N2M2-F1
#
_entry.id   AF-A0A8C0N2M2-F1
#
_cell.length_a   1.000
_cell.length_b   1.000
_cell.length_c   1.000
_cell.angle_alpha   90.00
_cell.angle_beta   90.00
_cell.angle_gamma   90.00
#
_symmetry.space_group_name_H-M   'P 1'
#
loop_
_entity.id
_entity.type
_entity.pdbx_description
1 polymer ?
#
loop_
_entity_poly.entity_id
_entity_poly.type
_entity_poly.pdbx_seq_one_letter_code
_entity_poly.pdbx_strand_id
1 'polypeptide(L)'
;MDFTSPSWPNLQGGNFMNFRCFSPLSVSRNLTSLPDFLAPMTEIIQCRMCHLQFPGEKCSRGRGFCIATENEVCMTGRIFKKDGTLWLTFMGCLEKCANVDKIKWSIYLVKFRCCRGYDLCNESL
;
A
#
# COMPACT_ATOMS: atom_id res chain seq x y z
N MET A 1 -17.48 18.33 16.51
CA MET A 1 -16.21 18.53 15.79
C MET A 1 -16.45 18.05 14.38
N ASP A 2 -16.83 18.97 13.50
CA ASP A 2 -17.13 18.68 12.10
C ASP A 2 -15.86 18.30 11.36
N PHE A 3 -15.77 17.05 10.90
CA PHE A 3 -14.73 16.60 10.00
C PHE A 3 -15.12 16.97 8.57
N THR A 4 -14.79 18.19 8.15
CA THR A 4 -14.75 18.52 6.74
C THR A 4 -13.67 17.65 6.09
N SER A 5 -14.14 16.67 5.32
CA SER A 5 -13.31 15.82 4.47
C SER A 5 -12.46 16.72 3.57
N PRO A 6 -11.11 16.62 3.53
CA PRO A 6 -10.34 17.33 2.54
C PRO A 6 -10.71 16.79 1.16
N SER A 7 -11.38 17.63 0.38
CA SER A 7 -11.62 17.42 -1.04
C SER A 7 -10.27 17.26 -1.74
N TRP A 8 -10.01 16.07 -2.25
CA TRP A 8 -8.85 15.78 -3.09
C TRP A 8 -8.95 16.63 -4.36
N PRO A 9 -7.99 17.52 -4.68
CA PRO A 9 -8.01 18.21 -5.95
C PRO A 9 -7.73 17.20 -7.08
N ASN A 10 -8.61 17.20 -8.08
CA ASN A 10 -8.49 16.48 -9.33
C ASN A 10 -7.15 16.80 -10.01
N LEU A 11 -6.17 15.92 -9.86
CA LEU A 11 -5.02 15.83 -10.76
C LEU A 11 -5.47 15.03 -11.97
N GLN A 12 -5.99 15.74 -12.99
CA GLN A 12 -6.27 15.16 -14.30
C GLN A 12 -4.96 14.61 -14.90
N GLY A 13 -4.87 13.29 -15.04
CA GLY A 13 -3.83 12.64 -15.84
C GLY A 13 -2.97 11.57 -15.15
N GLY A 14 -3.39 10.96 -14.04
CA GLY A 14 -2.68 9.81 -13.47
C GLY A 14 -3.44 9.18 -12.30
N ASN A 15 -3.80 7.91 -12.45
CA ASN A 15 -4.68 7.14 -11.57
C ASN A 15 -3.98 6.75 -10.23
N PHE A 16 -3.45 7.72 -9.47
CA PHE A 16 -2.50 7.44 -8.37
C PHE A 16 -3.13 7.09 -7.01
N MET A 17 -4.44 6.91 -6.92
CA MET A 17 -5.12 6.44 -5.70
C MET A 17 -6.34 5.57 -6.04
N ASN A 18 -6.21 4.66 -7.00
CA ASN A 18 -7.21 3.61 -7.20
C ASN A 18 -6.80 2.39 -6.36
N PHE A 19 -7.00 2.46 -5.04
CA PHE A 19 -6.93 1.28 -4.18
C PHE A 19 -8.12 0.37 -4.52
N ARG A 20 -8.03 -0.38 -5.63
CA ARG A 20 -8.93 -1.48 -5.90
C ARG A 20 -8.56 -2.63 -4.96
N CYS A 21 -9.06 -2.56 -3.74
CA CYS A 21 -9.19 -3.74 -2.89
C CYS A 21 -10.35 -4.57 -3.45
N PHE A 22 -10.10 -5.39 -4.47
CA PHE A 22 -11.08 -6.40 -4.85
C PHE A 22 -11.18 -7.44 -3.74
N SER A 23 -12.43 -7.74 -3.38
CA SER A 23 -12.88 -8.69 -2.35
C SER A 23 -12.20 -10.08 -2.44
N PRO A 24 -12.14 -10.85 -1.33
CA PRO A 24 -11.53 -12.17 -1.36
C PRO A 24 -12.38 -13.11 -2.22
N LEU A 25 -11.83 -13.55 -3.35
CA LEU A 25 -12.28 -14.81 -3.95
C LEU A 25 -11.66 -15.94 -3.11
N SER A 26 -12.51 -16.56 -2.30
CA SER A 26 -12.25 -17.85 -1.68
C SER A 26 -11.91 -18.87 -2.77
N VAL A 27 -10.62 -19.13 -2.99
CA VAL A 27 -10.20 -20.24 -3.84
C VAL A 27 -10.22 -21.50 -2.99
N SER A 28 -11.35 -22.21 -3.01
CA SER A 28 -11.42 -23.60 -2.56
C SER A 28 -10.66 -24.46 -3.57
N ARG A 29 -9.48 -24.99 -3.23
CA ARG A 29 -8.75 -25.94 -4.08
C ARG A 29 -8.98 -27.36 -3.57
N ASN A 30 -9.76 -28.15 -4.32
CA ASN A 30 -9.68 -29.60 -4.25
C ASN A 30 -8.33 -30.04 -4.82
N LEU A 31 -7.61 -30.85 -4.04
CA LEU A 31 -6.26 -31.29 -4.33
C LEU A 31 -6.30 -32.61 -5.13
N THR A 32 -6.11 -32.55 -6.45
CA THR A 32 -5.84 -33.74 -7.28
C THR A 32 -4.73 -33.46 -8.29
N SER A 33 -3.51 -33.84 -7.89
CA SER A 33 -2.36 -34.45 -8.60
C SER A 33 -1.88 -34.01 -10.02
N LEU A 34 -0.58 -33.60 -10.04
CA LEU A 34 0.52 -33.80 -11.02
C LEU A 34 0.51 -33.06 -12.41
N PRO A 35 1.67 -32.79 -13.08
CA PRO A 35 3.09 -32.80 -12.68
C PRO A 35 3.83 -31.44 -12.86
N ASP A 36 5.09 -31.40 -12.42
CA ASP A 36 6.02 -30.27 -12.36
C ASP A 36 6.23 -29.48 -13.67
N PHE A 37 5.37 -28.51 -13.95
CA PHE A 37 5.82 -27.30 -14.62
C PHE A 37 6.42 -26.40 -13.54
N LEU A 38 7.72 -26.11 -13.65
CA LEU A 38 8.35 -24.98 -12.97
C LEU A 38 7.68 -23.69 -13.47
N ALA A 39 6.44 -23.45 -13.05
CA ALA A 39 5.95 -22.10 -12.93
C ALA A 39 6.98 -21.39 -12.06
N PRO A 40 7.47 -20.20 -12.44
CA PRO A 40 8.21 -19.40 -11.49
C PRO A 40 7.36 -19.39 -10.22
N MET A 41 7.94 -19.80 -9.09
CA MET A 41 7.33 -19.54 -7.80
C MET A 41 7.22 -18.02 -7.78
N THR A 42 6.10 -17.50 -8.24
CA THR A 42 5.77 -16.10 -8.09
C THR A 42 5.68 -15.98 -6.59
N GLU A 43 6.67 -15.32 -6.00
CA GLU A 43 6.68 -15.06 -4.57
C GLU A 43 5.52 -14.11 -4.31
N ILE A 44 4.36 -14.72 -4.10
CA ILE A 44 3.13 -14.07 -3.66
C ILE A 44 3.40 -13.67 -2.22
N ILE A 45 3.48 -12.37 -1.95
CA ILE A 45 3.70 -11.84 -0.61
C ILE A 45 2.45 -11.13 -0.11
N GLN A 46 2.12 -11.31 1.16
CA GLN A 46 1.04 -10.60 1.82
C GLN A 46 1.57 -9.29 2.39
N CYS A 47 0.93 -8.16 2.10
CA CYS A 47 1.30 -6.85 2.62
C CYS A 47 0.26 -6.35 3.62
N ARG A 48 0.68 -5.54 4.61
CA ARG A 48 -0.29 -4.85 5.46
C ARG A 48 -0.93 -3.70 4.70
N MET A 49 -2.24 -3.58 4.85
CA MET A 49 -3.02 -2.50 4.29
C MET A 49 -3.52 -1.58 5.40
N CYS A 50 -3.34 -0.27 5.17
CA CYS A 50 -3.94 0.77 5.98
C CYS A 50 -4.09 2.02 5.12
N HIS A 51 -5.31 2.49 4.90
CA HIS A 51 -5.54 3.67 4.07
C HIS A 51 -5.20 4.96 4.83
N LEU A 52 -5.49 5.02 6.13
CA LEU A 52 -5.24 6.20 6.96
C LEU A 52 -4.74 5.78 8.35
N GLN A 53 -3.53 6.21 8.70
CA GLN A 53 -2.97 6.10 10.04
C GLN A 53 -2.41 7.45 10.48
N PHE A 54 -2.97 8.00 11.55
CA PHE A 54 -2.46 9.21 12.19
C PHE A 54 -1.32 8.88 13.18
N PRO A 55 -0.41 9.83 13.46
CA PRO A 55 0.65 9.65 14.45
C PRO A 55 0.07 9.28 15.81
N GLY A 56 0.63 8.25 16.45
CA GLY A 56 0.19 7.78 17.77
C GLY A 56 -1.07 6.90 17.77
N GLU A 57 -1.74 6.76 16.64
CA GLU A 57 -2.92 5.90 16.51
C GLU A 57 -2.61 4.58 15.81
N LYS A 58 -3.45 3.56 16.08
CA LYS A 58 -3.56 2.40 15.20
C LYS A 58 -4.22 2.83 13.89
N CYS A 59 -4.16 1.96 12.87
CA CYS A 59 -4.80 2.23 11.58
C CYS A 59 -6.28 2.66 11.75
N SER A 60 -6.58 3.92 11.44
CA SER A 60 -7.89 4.54 11.66
C SER A 60 -8.89 4.12 10.56
N ARG A 61 -8.42 3.84 9.33
CA ARG A 61 -9.27 3.38 8.22
C ARG A 61 -8.56 2.43 7.26
N GLY A 62 -9.30 1.45 6.75
CA GLY A 62 -8.82 0.57 5.67
C GLY A 62 -7.79 -0.44 6.14
N ARG A 63 -7.90 -0.88 7.40
CA ARG A 63 -7.04 -1.92 7.96
C ARG A 63 -7.35 -3.25 7.27
N GLY A 64 -6.32 -3.93 6.79
CA GLY A 64 -6.46 -5.26 6.22
C GLY A 64 -5.14 -5.75 5.67
N PHE A 65 -5.23 -6.61 4.67
CA PHE A 65 -4.09 -7.14 3.94
C PHE A 65 -4.40 -7.14 2.45
N CYS A 66 -3.36 -7.03 1.63
CA CYS A 66 -3.43 -7.26 0.19
C CYS A 66 -2.36 -8.28 -0.19
N ILE A 67 -2.59 -8.98 -1.29
CA ILE A 67 -1.66 -9.97 -1.82
C ILE A 67 -0.96 -9.31 -3.01
N ALA A 68 0.34 -9.06 -2.89
CA ALA A 68 1.11 -8.47 -3.98
C ALA A 68 1.39 -9.54 -5.04
N THR A 69 0.92 -9.27 -6.25
CA THR A 69 1.19 -10.09 -7.43
C THR A 69 2.61 -9.85 -7.98
N GLU A 70 2.95 -10.42 -9.13
CA GLU A 70 4.29 -10.29 -9.75
C GLU A 70 4.70 -8.83 -9.98
N ASN A 71 3.75 -7.96 -10.33
CA ASN A 71 4.01 -6.55 -10.67
C ASN A 71 3.84 -5.57 -9.50
N GLU A 72 3.35 -6.07 -8.37
CA GLU A 72 3.05 -5.28 -7.18
C GLU A 72 4.07 -5.54 -6.08
N VAL A 73 4.29 -4.57 -5.20
CA VAL A 73 5.11 -4.77 -4.00
C VAL A 73 4.44 -4.12 -2.80
N CYS A 74 4.89 -4.46 -1.59
CA CYS A 74 4.41 -3.75 -0.41
C CYS A 74 4.99 -2.34 -0.39
N MET A 75 4.15 -1.38 -0.01
CA MET A 75 4.51 0.03 0.06
C MET A 75 4.08 0.64 1.40
N THR A 76 4.88 1.60 1.88
CA THR A 76 4.58 2.52 2.96
C THR A 76 4.77 3.95 2.47
N GLY A 77 3.69 4.72 2.44
CA GLY A 77 3.68 6.13 2.14
C GLY A 77 3.57 6.95 3.41
N ARG A 78 4.47 7.92 3.60
CA ARG A 78 4.45 8.87 4.71
C ARG A 78 4.32 10.29 4.20
N ILE A 79 3.34 11.01 4.71
CA ILE A 79 3.09 12.41 4.40
C ILE A 79 3.54 13.24 5.59
N PHE A 80 4.46 14.16 5.34
CA PHE A 80 4.99 15.11 6.30
C PHE A 80 4.48 16.51 5.97
N LYS A 81 4.22 17.30 7.02
CA LYS A 81 4.03 18.74 6.90
C LYS A 81 5.37 19.41 6.52
N LYS A 82 5.30 20.69 6.13
CA LYS A 82 6.47 21.49 5.74
C LYS A 82 7.55 21.59 6.83
N ASP A 83 7.14 21.52 8.10
CA ASP A 83 8.01 21.51 9.29
C ASP A 83 8.69 20.15 9.54
N GLY A 84 8.38 19.12 8.74
CA GLY A 84 8.89 17.76 8.93
C GLY A 84 8.05 16.90 9.87
N THR A 85 6.95 17.43 10.43
CA THR A 85 6.06 16.66 11.30
C THR A 85 5.30 15.62 10.48
N LEU A 86 5.37 14.34 10.87
CA LEU A 86 4.56 13.28 10.27
C LEU A 86 3.08 13.62 10.45
N TRP A 87 2.32 13.60 9.37
CA TRP A 87 0.89 13.88 9.39
C TRP A 87 0.05 12.63 9.17
N LEU A 88 0.45 11.79 8.22
CA LEU A 88 -0.31 10.62 7.83
C LEU A 88 0.62 9.52 7.31
N THR A 89 0.32 8.28 7.66
CA THR A 89 0.91 7.08 7.04
C THR A 89 -0.17 6.27 6.35
N PHE A 90 0.15 5.70 5.20
CA PHE A 90 -0.69 4.74 4.48
C PHE A 90 0.17 3.59 3.95
N MET A 91 -0.44 2.42 3.82
CA MET A 91 0.24 1.17 3.49
C MET A 91 -0.64 0.32 2.58
N GLY A 92 -0.03 -0.43 1.68
CA GLY A 92 -0.73 -1.37 0.80
C GLY A 92 0.16 -1.96 -0.28
N CYS A 93 -0.46 -2.50 -1.32
CA CYS A 93 0.20 -3.03 -2.51
C CYS A 93 0.24 -1.93 -3.57
N LEU A 94 1.38 -1.77 -4.24
CA LEU A 94 1.55 -0.77 -5.30
C LEU A 94 2.33 -1.36 -6.48
N GLU A 95 1.80 -1.15 -7.68
CA GLU A 95 2.52 -1.41 -8.93
C GLU A 95 3.62 -0.38 -9.16
N LYS A 96 4.78 -0.82 -9.70
CA LYS A 96 5.90 0.08 -10.08
C LYS A 96 6.36 1.01 -8.94
N CYS A 97 6.36 0.50 -7.71
CA CYS A 97 6.80 1.26 -6.54
C CYS A 97 8.31 1.60 -6.62
N ALA A 98 8.67 2.83 -6.25
CA ALA A 98 10.05 3.27 -6.13
C ALA A 98 10.31 3.95 -4.78
N ASN A 99 11.51 3.73 -4.23
CA ASN A 99 11.97 4.40 -3.02
C ASN A 99 12.31 5.86 -3.34
N VAL A 100 11.48 6.78 -2.86
CA VAL A 100 11.60 8.21 -3.14
C VAL A 100 11.41 9.01 -1.87
N ASP A 101 12.19 10.07 -1.74
CA ASP A 101 12.17 10.97 -0.60
C ASP A 101 11.80 12.39 -1.07
N LYS A 102 11.07 13.13 -0.23
CA LYS A 102 10.77 14.56 -0.41
C LYS A 102 10.02 14.90 -1.70
N ILE A 103 9.11 14.03 -2.16
CA ILE A 103 8.18 14.41 -3.23
C ILE A 103 7.30 15.54 -2.72
N LYS A 104 7.37 16.70 -3.36
CA LYS A 104 6.59 17.88 -2.98
C LYS A 104 5.16 17.74 -3.49
N TRP A 105 4.20 17.64 -2.59
CA TRP A 105 2.78 17.67 -2.90
C TRP A 105 2.13 18.88 -2.23
N SER A 106 2.02 19.98 -2.99
CA SER A 106 1.58 21.28 -2.45
C SER A 106 2.49 21.74 -1.29
N ILE A 107 1.96 21.78 -0.06
CA ILE A 107 2.67 22.13 1.18
C ILE A 107 3.22 20.90 1.93
N TYR A 108 2.91 19.69 1.47
CA TYR A 108 3.33 18.44 2.11
C TYR A 108 4.53 17.84 1.40
N LEU A 109 5.30 17.05 2.14
CA LEU A 109 6.39 16.23 1.63
C LEU A 109 6.00 14.76 1.76
N VAL A 110 6.06 14.02 0.67
CA VAL A 110 5.73 12.60 0.62
C VAL A 110 7.01 11.77 0.50
N LYS A 111 7.05 10.68 1.24
CA LYS A 111 8.10 9.67 1.20
C LYS A 111 7.46 8.31 0.93
N PHE A 112 7.96 7.61 -0.08
CA PHE A 112 7.55 6.24 -0.36
C PHE A 112 8.70 5.29 -0.07
N ARG A 113 8.37 4.20 0.63
CA ARG A 113 9.26 3.06 0.81
C ARG A 113 8.58 1.79 0.30
N CYS A 114 9.33 1.00 -0.44
CA CYS A 114 8.87 -0.23 -1.07
C CYS A 114 9.68 -1.42 -0.55
N CYS A 115 9.04 -2.56 -0.36
CA CYS A 115 9.70 -3.81 0.00
C CYS A 115 9.05 -5.01 -0.69
N ARG A 116 9.88 -5.98 -1.05
CA ARG A 116 9.49 -7.29 -1.56
C ARG A 116 10.51 -8.30 -1.04
N GLY A 117 10.06 -9.36 -0.37
CA GLY A 117 10.95 -10.42 0.12
C GLY A 117 10.39 -11.28 1.25
N TYR A 118 9.38 -10.79 1.98
CA TYR A 118 8.66 -11.57 2.99
C TYR A 118 7.31 -10.92 3.31
N ASP A 119 6.41 -11.70 3.91
CA ASP A 119 5.09 -11.22 4.31
C ASP A 119 5.18 -10.08 5.32
N LEU A 120 4.34 -9.08 5.14
CA LEU A 120 4.14 -7.94 6.02
C LEU A 120 5.39 -7.06 6.18
N CYS A 121 6.31 -7.09 5.20
CA CYS A 121 7.55 -6.33 5.25
C CYS A 121 7.35 -4.82 5.47
N ASN A 122 6.19 -4.28 5.09
CA ASN A 122 5.87 -2.87 5.20
C ASN A 122 5.44 -2.39 6.60
N GLU A 123 5.33 -3.28 7.59
CA GLU A 123 5.03 -2.91 8.99
C GLU A 123 6.20 -2.21 9.70
N SER A 124 7.42 -2.47 9.25
CA SER A 124 8.66 -2.05 9.92
C SER A 124 9.46 -0.97 9.17
N LEU A 125 8.93 -0.50 8.03
CA LEU A 125 9.54 0.54 7.19
C LEU A 125 9.38 1.94 7.77
#